data_AF-A0A560K228-F1
#
_entry.id   AF-A0A560K228-F1
#
_cell.length_a   1.000
_cell.length_b   1.000
_cell.length_c   1.000
_cell.angle_alpha   90.00
_cell.angle_beta   90.00
_cell.angle_gamma   90.00
#
_symmetry.space_group_name_H-M   'P 1'
#
loop_
_entity.id
_entity.type
_entity.pdbx_description
1 polymer ?
#
loop_
_entity_poly.entity_id
_entity_poly.type
_entity_poly.pdbx_seq_one_letter_code
_entity_poly.pdbx_strand_id
1 'polypeptide(L)'
;MSDLHDGRGGGPTATIGSTSPKNRSAHPCMAADIALTRAAEMLLGIRGTRAYADATPEERLELESYVLELVDGRPVNHPARAHLG
;
A
#
# COMPACT_ATOMS: atom_id res chain seq x y z
N MET A 1 44.46 37.35 -45.17
CA MET A 1 44.34 36.19 -44.26
C MET A 1 44.39 36.73 -42.85
N SER A 2 43.23 36.81 -42.19
CA SER A 2 43.11 37.10 -40.76
C SER A 2 41.87 36.36 -40.26
N ASP A 3 42.06 35.11 -39.84
CA ASP A 3 41.06 34.35 -39.10
C ASP A 3 41.01 34.87 -37.67
N LEU A 4 39.89 35.52 -37.32
CA LEU A 4 39.55 35.92 -35.96
C LEU A 4 38.24 35.22 -35.60
N HIS A 5 38.34 33.92 -35.35
CA HIS A 5 37.28 33.13 -34.73
C HIS A 5 37.47 33.14 -33.21
N ASP A 6 37.06 34.24 -32.59
CA ASP A 6 36.76 34.27 -31.16
C ASP A 6 35.24 34.13 -31.01
N GLY A 7 34.81 32.91 -30.67
CA GLY A 7 33.40 32.55 -30.65
C GLY A 7 33.15 31.34 -29.76
N ARG A 8 33.89 31.23 -28.65
CA ARG A 8 33.64 30.21 -27.62
C ARG A 8 32.46 30.67 -26.73
N GLY A 9 31.28 30.76 -27.35
CA GLY A 9 30.01 31.00 -26.66
C GLY A 9 29.48 29.68 -26.10
N GLY A 10 29.28 29.64 -24.79
CA GLY A 10 28.90 28.48 -24.00
C GLY A 10 27.69 27.71 -24.53
N GLY A 11 27.73 26.40 -24.29
CA GLY A 11 26.80 25.41 -24.81
C GLY A 11 25.33 25.63 -24.48
N PRO A 12 24.44 24.82 -25.09
CA PRO A 12 23.02 24.89 -24.84
C PRO A 12 22.73 24.54 -23.38
N THR A 13 22.37 25.55 -22.59
CA THR A 13 21.63 25.35 -21.33
C THR A 13 20.28 24.76 -21.70
N ALA A 14 20.23 23.43 -21.83
CA ALA A 14 18.98 22.71 -21.77
C ALA A 14 18.47 22.90 -20.34
N THR A 15 17.56 23.85 -20.15
CA THR A 15 16.73 23.95 -18.96
C THR A 15 15.89 22.68 -18.91
N ILE A 16 16.44 21.62 -18.33
CA ILE A 16 15.65 20.47 -17.91
C ILE A 16 14.86 21.01 -16.72
N GLY A 17 13.65 21.49 -17.01
CA GLY A 17 12.68 21.81 -15.98
C GLY A 17 12.60 20.59 -15.09
N SER A 18 13.07 20.76 -13.85
CA SER A 18 12.96 19.74 -12.83
C SER A 18 11.48 19.58 -12.54
N THR A 19 10.81 18.75 -13.34
CA THR A 19 9.62 18.05 -12.90
C THR A 19 10.11 17.02 -11.89
N SER A 20 10.53 17.48 -10.71
CA SER A 20 10.41 16.63 -9.53
C SER A 20 8.96 16.22 -9.53
N PRO A 21 8.62 14.92 -9.72
CA PRO A 21 7.32 14.46 -9.33
C PRO A 21 7.27 14.86 -7.87
N LYS A 22 6.36 15.78 -7.54
CA LYS A 22 6.01 16.06 -6.17
C LYS A 22 5.52 14.71 -5.67
N ASN A 23 6.47 13.93 -5.13
CA ASN A 23 6.25 12.66 -4.50
C ASN A 23 5.38 13.06 -3.32
N ARG A 24 4.07 13.11 -3.57
CA ARG A 24 3.06 13.22 -2.55
C ARG A 24 3.24 11.91 -1.81
N SER A 25 4.17 11.93 -0.86
CA SER A 25 4.21 10.97 0.22
C SER A 25 2.77 10.96 0.71
N ALA A 26 2.03 9.94 0.30
CA ALA A 26 0.74 9.66 0.89
C ALA A 26 1.09 9.55 2.38
N HIS A 27 0.65 10.55 3.16
CA HIS A 27 1.07 10.65 4.55
C HIS A 27 0.78 9.29 5.19
N PRO A 28 1.79 8.60 5.76
CA PRO A 28 1.63 7.23 6.26
C PRO A 28 0.48 7.12 7.28
N CYS A 29 0.18 8.22 7.98
CA CYS A 29 -1.00 8.39 8.81
C CYS A 29 -2.32 8.15 8.04
N MET A 30 -2.52 8.80 6.89
CA MET A 30 -3.75 8.60 6.09
C MET A 30 -3.84 7.19 5.50
N ALA A 31 -2.70 6.59 5.13
CA ALA A 31 -2.70 5.20 4.64
C ALA A 31 -3.10 4.23 5.76
N ALA A 32 -2.61 4.43 6.98
CA ALA A 32 -3.00 3.66 8.15
C ALA A 32 -4.48 3.89 8.53
N ASP A 33 -4.98 5.13 8.45
CA ASP A 33 -6.39 5.43 8.73
C ASP A 33 -7.34 4.76 7.72
N ILE A 34 -6.96 4.76 6.43
CA ILE A 34 -7.71 4.08 5.37
C ILE A 34 -7.70 2.57 5.60
N ALA A 35 -6.54 2.00 5.95
CA ALA A 35 -6.39 0.60 6.28
C ALA A 35 -7.32 0.22 7.46
N LEU A 36 -7.25 0.96 8.58
CA LEU A 36 -8.12 0.71 9.74
C LEU A 36 -9.61 0.83 9.39
N THR A 37 -9.99 1.82 8.58
CA THR A 37 -11.37 1.98 8.12
C THR A 37 -11.82 0.78 7.29
N ARG A 38 -11.00 0.30 6.36
CA ARG A 38 -11.29 -0.89 5.55
C ARG A 38 -11.40 -2.15 6.39
N ALA A 39 -10.51 -2.35 7.37
CA ALA A 39 -10.59 -3.46 8.31
C ALA A 39 -11.90 -3.44 9.09
N ALA A 40 -12.32 -2.26 9.59
CA ALA A 40 -13.58 -2.10 10.31
C ALA A 40 -14.80 -2.43 9.43
N GLU A 41 -14.83 -1.97 8.18
CA GLU A 41 -15.89 -2.29 7.22
C GLU A 41 -15.99 -3.81 6.94
N MET A 42 -14.85 -4.47 6.73
CA MET A 42 -14.79 -5.91 6.49
C MET A 42 -15.24 -6.71 7.71
N LEU A 43 -14.75 -6.34 8.90
CA LEU A 43 -15.16 -6.97 10.17
C LEU A 43 -16.67 -6.81 10.42
N LEU A 44 -17.23 -5.64 10.14
CA LEU A 44 -18.66 -5.40 10.24
C LEU A 44 -19.45 -6.30 9.29
N GLY A 45 -18.97 -6.46 8.05
CA GLY A 45 -19.58 -7.33 7.05
C GLY A 45 -19.59 -8.80 7.48
N ILE A 46 -18.45 -9.34 7.93
CA ILE A 46 -18.36 -10.77 8.31
C ILE A 46 -19.18 -11.07 9.56
N ARG A 47 -19.20 -10.17 10.56
CA ARG A 47 -19.93 -10.37 11.82
C ARG A 47 -21.44 -10.44 11.63
N GLY A 48 -21.97 -9.86 10.55
CA GLY A 48 -23.37 -9.96 10.17
C GLY A 48 -23.75 -11.27 9.47
N THR A 49 -22.79 -12.14 9.16
CA THR A 49 -23.06 -13.39 8.42
C THR A 49 -23.49 -14.52 9.33
N ARG A 50 -24.32 -15.41 8.79
CA ARG A 50 -24.67 -16.68 9.46
C ARG A 50 -23.44 -17.55 9.71
N ALA A 51 -22.49 -17.58 8.78
CA ALA A 51 -21.24 -18.31 8.94
C ALA A 51 -20.46 -17.86 10.19
N TYR A 52 -20.40 -16.55 10.45
CA TYR A 52 -19.77 -16.02 11.65
C TYR A 52 -20.57 -16.37 12.92
N ALA A 53 -21.90 -16.32 12.86
CA ALA A 53 -22.76 -16.71 13.98
C ALA A 53 -22.63 -18.19 14.35
N ASP A 54 -22.43 -19.07 13.36
CA ASP A 54 -22.31 -20.51 13.55
C ASP A 54 -20.86 -20.96 13.86
N ALA A 55 -19.86 -20.11 13.61
CA ALA A 55 -18.44 -20.38 13.87
C ALA A 55 -18.08 -20.44 15.37
N THR A 56 -17.07 -21.24 15.71
CA THR A 56 -16.53 -21.30 17.08
C THR A 56 -15.80 -20.00 17.46
N PRO A 57 -15.57 -19.73 18.76
CA PRO A 57 -14.77 -18.59 19.18
C PRO A 57 -13.37 -18.53 18.54
N GLU A 58 -12.71 -19.68 18.37
CA GLU A 58 -11.39 -19.80 17.76
C GLU A 58 -11.44 -19.46 16.26
N GLU A 59 -12.43 -20.00 15.54
CA GLU A 59 -12.63 -19.71 14.12
C GLU A 59 -12.94 -18.23 13.87
N ARG A 60 -13.73 -17.60 14.78
CA ARG A 60 -13.98 -16.16 14.72
C ARG A 60 -12.70 -15.37 14.92
N LEU A 61 -11.87 -15.72 15.90
CA LEU A 61 -10.58 -15.07 16.12
C LEU A 61 -9.64 -15.22 14.92
N GLU A 62 -9.59 -16.40 14.31
CA GLU A 62 -8.80 -16.65 13.09
C GLU A 62 -9.28 -15.77 11.92
N LEU A 63 -10.61 -15.66 11.72
CA LEU A 63 -11.19 -14.79 10.69
C LEU A 63 -10.89 -13.31 10.92
N GLU A 64 -11.00 -12.84 12.17
CA GLU A 64 -10.69 -11.45 12.52
C GLU A 64 -9.19 -11.15 12.33
N SER A 65 -8.32 -12.09 12.73
CA SER A 65 -6.87 -11.98 12.51
C SER A 65 -6.53 -11.88 11.03
N TYR A 66 -7.15 -12.73 10.20
CA TYR A 66 -6.95 -12.72 8.75
C TYR A 66 -7.31 -11.36 8.11
N VAL A 67 -8.41 -10.73 8.55
CA VAL A 67 -8.79 -9.40 8.05
C VAL A 67 -7.74 -8.35 8.40
N LEU A 68 -7.16 -8.41 9.61
CA LEU A 68 -6.10 -7.47 10.01
C LEU A 68 -4.82 -7.70 9.23
N GLU A 69 -4.41 -8.96 9.01
CA GLU A 69 -3.22 -9.30 8.21
C GLU A 69 -3.35 -8.85 6.75
N LEU A 70 -4.54 -9.03 6.15
CA LEU A 70 -4.83 -8.63 4.78
C LEU A 70 -4.66 -7.12 4.59
N VAL A 71 -5.05 -6.33 5.61
CA VAL A 71 -5.04 -4.87 5.55
C VAL A 71 -3.67 -4.29 5.94
N ASP A 72 -2.93 -4.94 6.83
CA ASP A 72 -1.53 -4.59 7.13
C ASP A 72 -0.58 -4.90 5.97
N GLY A 73 -1.04 -5.65 4.96
CA GLY A 73 -0.26 -6.00 3.77
C GLY A 73 0.91 -6.94 4.08
N ARG A 74 0.91 -7.57 5.27
CA ARG A 74 1.89 -8.60 5.63
C ARG A 74 1.53 -9.91 4.93
N PRO A 75 2.53 -10.71 4.54
CA PRO A 75 2.25 -12.05 4.05
C PRO A 75 1.52 -12.84 5.13
N VAL A 76 0.33 -13.33 4.77
CA VAL A 76 -0.52 -14.17 5.62
C VAL A 76 0.30 -15.39 6.04
N ASN A 77 0.73 -15.39 7.30
CA ASN A 77 1.57 -16.44 7.88
C ASN A 77 0.70 -17.40 8.69
N HIS A 78 -0.53 -17.65 8.24
CA HIS A 78 -1.28 -18.78 8.74
C HIS A 78 -0.62 -20.05 8.16
N PRO A 79 -0.07 -20.96 9.00
CA PRO A 79 0.14 -22.31 8.54
C PRO A 79 -1.24 -22.81 8.16
N ALA A 80 -1.49 -22.90 6.85
CA ALA A 80 -2.70 -23.54 6.32
C ALA A 80 -2.85 -24.83 7.09
N ARG A 81 -3.93 -24.94 7.86
CA ARG A 81 -4.26 -26.11 8.67
C ARG A 81 -4.38 -27.27 7.69
N ALA A 82 -3.26 -27.95 7.45
CA ALA A 82 -3.15 -29.14 6.64
C ALA A 82 -3.79 -30.28 7.44
N HIS A 83 -5.12 -30.25 7.57
CA HIS A 83 -5.93 -31.36 8.05
C HIS A 83 -7.40 -31.15 7.69
N LEU A 84 -7.68 -31.26 6.40
CA LEU A 84 -8.91 -31.88 5.92
C LEU A 84 -8.44 -32.99 4.97
N GLY A 85 -8.38 -34.21 5.49
CA GLY A 85 -7.91 -35.43 4.82
C GLY A 85 -7.68 -36.53 5.84
#